data_AF-A0A1Q4AT54-F1
#
_entry.id   AF-A0A1Q4AT54-F1
#
_cell.length_a   1.000
_cell.length_b   1.000
_cell.length_c   1.000
_cell.angle_alpha   90.00
_cell.angle_beta   90.00
_cell.angle_gamma   90.00
#
_symmetry.space_group_name_H-M   'P 1'
#
loop_
_entity.id
_entity.type
_entity.pdbx_description
1 polymer ?
#
loop_
_entity_poly.entity_id
_entity_poly.type
_entity_poly.pdbx_seq_one_letter_code
_entity_poly.pdbx_strand_id
1 'polypeptide(L)'
;MRDASVAEARVVRTIVVVLGIAVAIYAGISLSTVIDQSRYVHEAWSIAAAPVVFVVPVALALLSRVLSLRAMRIALGIYALAFLAAVVTWIPAMNGQAMPLSASPWPLGITSIGTVPAALAFRPVVAWTALVANAGALALVRFVASGQVDLSEALQDGLFAVAFSAIFSVVAIVAVRNARALDEAANIARTSAASAASAAARLHEQARLDALIHDELMTALYYATTDRGELTGSVRSQAARALDQLARLDVSRDDQPPVEPAEFVTRLRAVLLDLSSGIPITTDARRAAPIPAEVADAFAEGATEALRNSLRHAGDPSVPRSVVIRLTGYGVTVTVRDEGAGFEPGAVDPYRLGLRVSIRGRLAAVRGGSARVTSTPGRGTTVTLDWRDP
;
A
#
# COMPACT_ATOMS: atom_id res chain seq x y z
N MET A 1 14.10 -11.04 -16.30
CA MET A 1 13.53 -12.25 -15.66
C MET A 1 12.08 -11.96 -15.30
N ARG A 2 11.09 -12.60 -15.94
CA ARG A 2 9.70 -12.53 -15.49
C ARG A 2 9.59 -13.33 -14.19
N ASP A 3 9.49 -12.63 -13.06
CA ASP A 3 9.05 -13.21 -11.80
C ASP A 3 7.64 -13.76 -12.01
N ALA A 4 7.46 -15.00 -11.62
CA ALA A 4 6.16 -15.62 -11.63
C ALA A 4 5.20 -14.82 -10.76
N SER A 5 4.02 -14.53 -11.28
CA SER A 5 3.02 -13.75 -10.58
C SER A 5 2.45 -14.53 -9.38
N VAL A 6 2.03 -13.80 -8.35
CA VAL A 6 1.79 -14.37 -7.01
C VAL A 6 0.58 -15.31 -6.99
N ALA A 7 -0.46 -15.06 -7.80
CA ALA A 7 -1.61 -15.97 -7.90
C ALA A 7 -1.27 -17.21 -8.72
N GLU A 8 -0.59 -17.08 -9.87
CA GLU A 8 -0.16 -18.20 -10.70
C GLU A 8 0.69 -19.20 -9.90
N ALA A 9 1.71 -18.71 -9.19
CA ALA A 9 2.58 -19.56 -8.38
C ALA A 9 1.81 -20.28 -7.27
N ARG A 10 0.85 -19.60 -6.62
CA ARG A 10 0.00 -20.21 -5.60
C ARG A 10 -0.88 -21.32 -6.18
N VAL A 11 -1.56 -21.07 -7.29
CA VAL A 11 -2.42 -22.07 -7.93
C VAL A 11 -1.64 -23.31 -8.35
N VAL A 12 -0.48 -23.14 -9.01
CA VAL A 12 0.36 -24.27 -9.41
C VAL A 12 0.81 -25.07 -8.18
N ARG A 13 1.27 -24.41 -7.11
CA ARG A 13 1.68 -25.08 -5.87
C ARG A 13 0.53 -25.85 -5.22
N THR A 14 -0.66 -25.28 -5.15
CA THR A 14 -1.84 -25.95 -4.60
C THR A 14 -2.18 -27.21 -5.40
N ILE A 15 -2.19 -27.12 -6.73
CA ILE A 15 -2.45 -28.30 -7.58
C ILE A 15 -1.39 -29.38 -7.37
N VAL A 16 -0.11 -29.02 -7.29
CA VAL A 16 0.98 -29.98 -7.07
C VAL A 16 0.87 -30.64 -5.69
N VAL A 17 0.50 -29.90 -4.65
CA VAL A 17 0.29 -30.48 -3.31
C VAL A 17 -0.89 -31.44 -3.29
N VAL A 18 -2.03 -31.05 -3.87
CA VAL A 18 -3.21 -31.91 -3.97
C VAL A 18 -2.88 -33.18 -4.76
N LEU A 19 -2.15 -33.04 -5.87
CA LEU A 19 -1.67 -34.17 -6.65
C LEU A 19 -0.75 -35.09 -5.83
N GLY A 20 0.22 -34.54 -5.10
CA GLY A 20 1.10 -35.34 -4.25
C GLY A 20 0.36 -36.11 -3.15
N ILE A 21 -0.65 -35.49 -2.53
CA ILE A 21 -1.51 -36.17 -1.54
C ILE A 21 -2.32 -37.29 -2.21
N ALA A 22 -2.92 -37.02 -3.36
CA ALA A 22 -3.68 -38.03 -4.11
C ALA A 22 -2.80 -39.22 -4.53
N VAL A 23 -1.57 -38.95 -4.99
CA VAL A 23 -0.58 -39.98 -5.33
C VAL A 23 -0.18 -40.79 -4.10
N ALA A 24 0.06 -40.16 -2.95
CA ALA A 24 0.41 -40.86 -1.72
C ALA A 24 -0.70 -41.80 -1.23
N ILE A 25 -1.96 -41.34 -1.28
CA ILE A 25 -3.13 -42.16 -0.93
C ILE A 25 -3.25 -43.33 -1.91
N TYR A 26 -3.16 -43.06 -3.21
CA TYR A 26 -3.26 -44.08 -4.23
C TYR A 26 -2.13 -45.10 -4.16
N ALA A 27 -0.90 -44.67 -3.85
CA ALA A 27 0.24 -45.56 -3.62
C ALA A 27 -0.05 -46.57 -2.49
N GLY A 28 -0.68 -46.12 -1.40
CA GLY A 28 -1.09 -47.00 -0.30
C GLY A 28 -2.16 -48.02 -0.71
N ILE A 29 -3.16 -47.60 -1.49
CA ILE A 29 -4.27 -48.46 -1.94
C ILE A 29 -3.79 -49.47 -3.00
N SER A 30 -2.88 -49.06 -3.89
CA SER A 30 -2.38 -49.88 -5.00
C SER A 30 -1.16 -50.72 -4.67
N LEU A 31 -0.60 -50.61 -3.46
CA LEU A 31 0.64 -51.29 -3.08
C LEU A 31 0.58 -52.81 -3.28
N SER A 32 -0.52 -53.44 -2.84
CA SER A 32 -0.72 -54.89 -3.02
C SER A 32 -0.78 -55.27 -4.50
N THR A 33 -1.48 -54.48 -5.32
CA THR A 33 -1.57 -54.67 -6.77
C THR A 33 -0.20 -54.52 -7.44
N VAL A 34 0.59 -53.52 -7.07
CA VAL A 34 1.93 -53.30 -7.63
C VAL A 34 2.87 -54.45 -7.28
N ILE A 35 2.81 -54.94 -6.03
CA ILE A 35 3.61 -56.10 -5.58
C ILE A 35 3.16 -57.38 -6.29
N ASP A 36 1.85 -57.63 -6.41
CA ASP A 36 1.35 -58.81 -7.11
C ASP A 36 1.75 -58.80 -8.60
N GLN A 37 1.76 -57.61 -9.20
CA GLN A 37 2.08 -57.46 -10.62
C GLN A 37 3.57 -57.43 -10.95
N SER A 38 4.45 -57.25 -9.96
CA SER A 38 5.90 -57.26 -10.20
C SER A 38 6.43 -58.60 -10.70
N ARG A 39 5.65 -59.68 -10.58
CA ARG A 39 5.99 -61.01 -11.13
C ARG A 39 5.83 -61.13 -12.65
N TYR A 40 5.11 -60.22 -13.30
CA TYR A 40 4.87 -60.25 -14.75
C TYR A 40 5.81 -59.34 -15.55
N VAL A 41 6.64 -58.57 -14.85
CA VAL A 41 7.61 -57.63 -15.42
C VAL A 41 8.98 -57.89 -14.83
N HIS A 42 10.04 -57.43 -15.50
CA HIS A 42 11.39 -57.54 -14.96
C HIS A 42 11.53 -56.77 -13.64
N GLU A 43 12.12 -57.40 -12.62
CA GLU A 43 12.30 -56.82 -11.28
C GLU A 43 13.00 -55.45 -11.32
N ALA A 44 14.05 -55.33 -12.13
CA ALA A 44 14.79 -54.08 -12.31
C ALA A 44 13.89 -52.94 -12.81
N TRP A 45 12.92 -53.25 -13.68
CA TRP A 45 11.96 -52.25 -14.17
C TRP A 45 10.99 -51.84 -13.06
N SER A 46 10.45 -52.78 -12.28
CA SER A 46 9.56 -52.46 -11.16
C SER A 46 10.24 -51.58 -10.11
N ILE A 47 11.50 -51.89 -9.76
CA ILE A 47 12.30 -51.10 -8.80
C ILE A 47 12.56 -49.69 -9.34
N ALA A 48 12.74 -49.51 -10.65
CA ALA A 48 12.97 -48.20 -11.25
C ALA A 48 11.67 -47.39 -11.45
N ALA A 49 10.60 -48.02 -11.92
CA ALA A 49 9.35 -47.35 -12.31
C ALA A 49 8.50 -46.94 -11.11
N ALA A 50 8.42 -47.76 -10.06
CA ALA A 50 7.56 -47.47 -8.91
C ALA A 50 7.98 -46.17 -8.16
N PRO A 51 9.27 -45.92 -7.85
CA PRO A 51 9.68 -44.65 -7.25
C PRO A 51 9.41 -43.45 -8.17
N VAL A 52 9.63 -43.60 -9.48
CA VAL A 52 9.33 -42.54 -10.44
C VAL A 52 7.85 -42.16 -10.35
N VAL A 53 6.94 -43.14 -10.39
CA VAL A 53 5.50 -42.86 -10.40
C VAL A 53 4.99 -42.35 -9.05
N PHE A 54 5.41 -42.95 -7.93
CA PHE A 54 4.82 -42.69 -6.62
C PHE A 54 5.61 -41.72 -5.74
N VAL A 55 6.95 -41.78 -5.76
CA VAL A 55 7.79 -41.00 -4.85
C VAL A 55 8.05 -39.60 -5.40
N VAL A 56 8.30 -39.47 -6.71
CA VAL A 56 8.63 -38.17 -7.32
C VAL A 56 7.51 -37.12 -7.14
N PRO A 57 6.22 -37.41 -7.37
CA PRO A 57 5.15 -36.41 -7.17
C PRO A 57 5.04 -35.94 -5.73
N VAL A 58 5.23 -36.86 -4.78
CA VAL A 58 5.22 -36.55 -3.35
C VAL A 58 6.41 -35.67 -2.99
N ALA A 59 7.60 -35.98 -3.52
CA ALA A 59 8.78 -35.13 -3.35
C ALA A 59 8.56 -33.74 -3.96
N LEU A 60 7.97 -33.63 -5.16
CA LEU A 60 7.65 -32.35 -5.79
C LEU A 60 6.62 -31.55 -4.99
N ALA A 61 5.64 -32.21 -4.38
CA ALA A 61 4.69 -31.58 -3.47
C ALA A 61 5.36 -30.99 -2.22
N LEU A 62 6.27 -31.75 -1.59
CA LEU A 62 7.04 -31.29 -0.43
C LEU A 62 7.98 -30.13 -0.78
N LEU A 63 8.66 -30.22 -1.93
CA LEU A 63 9.60 -29.20 -2.40
C LEU A 63 8.90 -27.97 -3.02
N SER A 64 7.57 -28.00 -3.16
CA SER A 64 6.82 -26.97 -3.88
C SER A 64 6.92 -25.57 -3.30
N ARG A 65 7.14 -25.47 -1.98
CA ARG A 65 7.32 -24.18 -1.29
C ARG A 65 8.70 -23.57 -1.51
N VAL A 66 9.72 -24.41 -1.71
CA VAL A 66 11.12 -24.00 -1.84
C VAL A 66 11.48 -23.71 -3.30
N LEU A 67 10.94 -24.49 -4.23
CA LEU A 67 11.24 -24.35 -5.66
C LEU A 67 10.64 -23.07 -6.26
N SER A 68 11.41 -22.44 -7.14
CA SER A 68 10.92 -21.38 -8.02
C SER A 68 9.90 -21.95 -9.02
N LEU A 69 8.97 -21.12 -9.52
CA LEU A 69 7.94 -21.60 -10.46
C LEU A 69 8.55 -22.20 -11.74
N ARG A 70 9.70 -21.69 -12.20
CA ARG A 70 10.40 -22.21 -13.36
C ARG A 70 10.98 -23.59 -13.09
N ALA A 71 11.68 -23.76 -11.97
CA ALA A 71 12.22 -25.06 -11.57
C ALA A 71 11.09 -26.08 -11.38
N MET A 72 9.98 -25.67 -10.77
CA MET A 72 8.78 -26.50 -10.62
C MET A 72 8.22 -26.96 -11.96
N ARG A 73 8.07 -26.06 -12.94
CA ARG A 73 7.58 -26.42 -14.29
C ARG A 73 8.49 -27.39 -15.02
N ILE A 74 9.80 -27.17 -14.93
CA ILE A 74 10.79 -28.08 -15.54
C ILE A 74 10.69 -29.46 -14.88
N ALA A 75 10.63 -29.52 -13.55
CA ALA A 75 10.49 -30.77 -12.82
C ALA A 75 9.18 -31.51 -13.13
N LEU A 76 8.06 -30.80 -13.23
CA LEU A 76 6.77 -31.36 -13.66
C LEU A 76 6.80 -31.87 -15.10
N GLY A 77 7.51 -31.17 -16.00
CA GLY A 77 7.70 -31.61 -17.39
C GLY A 77 8.55 -32.87 -17.49
N ILE A 78 9.67 -32.92 -16.74
CA ILE A 78 10.52 -34.12 -16.64
C ILE A 78 9.72 -35.28 -16.07
N TYR A 79 8.94 -35.04 -15.00
CA TYR A 79 8.08 -36.06 -14.42
C TYR A 79 7.02 -36.57 -15.42
N ALA A 80 6.35 -35.69 -16.15
CA ALA A 80 5.36 -36.08 -17.16
C ALA A 80 5.97 -36.97 -18.24
N LEU A 81 7.19 -36.65 -18.71
CA LEU A 81 7.92 -37.47 -19.67
C LEU A 81 8.37 -38.80 -19.07
N ALA A 82 8.84 -38.80 -17.82
CA ALA A 82 9.24 -40.01 -17.11
C ALA A 82 8.05 -40.94 -16.86
N PHE A 83 6.88 -40.39 -16.57
CA PHE A 83 5.63 -41.14 -16.43
C PHE A 83 5.23 -41.78 -17.75
N LEU A 84 5.22 -41.01 -18.85
CA LEU A 84 4.92 -41.56 -20.18
C LEU A 84 5.93 -42.66 -20.57
N ALA A 85 7.22 -42.46 -20.26
CA ALA A 85 8.25 -43.47 -20.47
C ALA A 85 7.98 -44.73 -19.64
N ALA A 86 7.55 -44.62 -18.38
CA ALA A 86 7.16 -45.76 -17.56
C ALA A 86 5.98 -46.53 -18.20
N VAL A 87 4.94 -45.84 -18.69
CA VAL A 87 3.81 -46.48 -19.37
C VAL A 87 4.27 -47.19 -20.66
N VAL A 88 5.04 -46.52 -21.52
CA VAL A 88 5.49 -47.09 -22.80
C VAL A 88 6.46 -48.26 -22.60
N THR A 89 7.34 -48.16 -21.60
CA THR A 89 8.33 -49.23 -21.31
C THR A 89 7.74 -50.42 -20.56
N TRP A 90 6.47 -50.36 -20.15
CA TRP A 90 5.77 -51.50 -19.56
C TRP A 90 5.81 -52.74 -20.45
N ILE A 91 5.44 -52.57 -21.73
CA ILE A 91 5.35 -53.67 -22.71
C ILE A 91 6.70 -54.38 -22.89
N PRO A 92 7.81 -53.68 -23.22
CA PRO A 92 9.11 -54.34 -23.33
C PRO A 92 9.65 -54.84 -21.99
N ALA A 93 9.14 -54.38 -20.86
CA ALA A 93 9.51 -54.88 -19.53
C ALA A 93 8.78 -56.15 -19.13
N MET A 94 7.74 -56.58 -19.85
CA MET A 94 7.04 -57.83 -19.57
C MET A 94 7.98 -59.03 -19.75
N ASN A 95 7.97 -59.95 -18.80
CA ASN A 95 8.85 -61.12 -18.80
C ASN A 95 8.31 -62.30 -19.65
N GLY A 96 7.32 -62.04 -20.52
CA GLY A 96 6.67 -63.04 -21.37
C GLY A 96 5.48 -63.77 -20.72
N GLN A 97 5.20 -63.54 -19.43
CA GLN A 97 3.99 -64.09 -18.78
C GLN A 97 2.78 -63.18 -19.03
N ALA A 98 1.70 -63.75 -19.56
CA ALA A 98 0.43 -63.04 -19.70
C ALA A 98 -0.23 -62.82 -18.33
N MET A 99 -0.79 -61.62 -18.11
CA MET A 99 -1.57 -61.32 -16.91
C MET A 99 -2.95 -62.00 -16.97
N PRO A 100 -3.51 -62.43 -15.82
CA PRO A 100 -4.89 -62.91 -15.75
C PRO A 100 -5.89 -61.87 -16.26
N LEU A 101 -6.96 -62.30 -16.94
CA LEU A 101 -8.04 -61.42 -17.39
C LEU A 101 -8.69 -60.62 -16.25
N SER A 102 -8.70 -61.17 -15.04
CA SER A 102 -9.21 -60.50 -13.83
C SER A 102 -8.26 -59.41 -13.29
N ALA A 103 -7.01 -59.37 -13.75
CA ALA A 103 -6.00 -58.40 -13.33
C ALA A 103 -5.81 -57.31 -14.39
N SER A 104 -5.97 -56.06 -13.98
CA SER A 104 -5.71 -54.90 -14.85
C SER A 104 -4.34 -54.32 -14.53
N PRO A 105 -3.46 -54.07 -15.52
CA PRO A 105 -2.16 -53.43 -15.29
C PRO A 105 -2.31 -52.16 -14.45
N TRP A 106 -1.54 -52.06 -13.35
CA TRP A 106 -1.64 -50.94 -12.42
C TRP A 106 -1.44 -49.55 -13.06
N PRO A 107 -0.67 -49.37 -14.17
CA PRO A 107 -0.59 -48.06 -14.83
C PRO A 107 -1.95 -47.53 -15.33
N LEU A 108 -2.92 -48.42 -15.61
CA LEU A 108 -4.28 -48.03 -16.03
C LEU A 108 -5.05 -47.30 -14.93
N GLY A 109 -4.70 -47.49 -13.66
CA GLY A 109 -5.36 -46.80 -12.55
C GLY A 109 -4.80 -45.40 -12.26
N ILE A 110 -3.73 -44.99 -12.95
CA ILE A 110 -2.89 -43.82 -12.61
C ILE A 110 -2.92 -42.76 -13.72
N THR A 111 -3.91 -42.83 -14.62
CA THR A 111 -3.92 -42.07 -15.88
C THR A 111 -3.78 -40.56 -15.70
N SER A 112 -4.47 -39.96 -14.72
CA SER A 112 -4.45 -38.52 -14.47
C SER A 112 -3.17 -38.01 -13.79
N ILE A 113 -2.43 -38.89 -13.12
CA ILE A 113 -1.25 -38.52 -12.32
C ILE A 113 -0.09 -38.05 -13.21
N GLY A 114 0.04 -38.62 -14.42
CA GLY A 114 1.02 -38.17 -15.42
C GLY A 114 0.57 -36.96 -16.26
N THR A 115 -0.74 -36.81 -16.51
CA THR A 115 -1.24 -35.78 -17.44
C THR A 115 -1.38 -34.40 -16.79
N VAL A 116 -1.71 -34.32 -15.49
CA VAL A 116 -1.81 -33.03 -14.79
C VAL A 116 -0.47 -32.29 -14.74
N PRO A 117 0.67 -32.94 -14.41
CA PRO A 117 1.99 -32.32 -14.52
C PRO A 117 2.31 -31.82 -15.94
N ALA A 118 1.95 -32.58 -16.98
CA ALA A 118 2.10 -32.14 -18.37
C ALA A 118 1.30 -30.86 -18.65
N ALA A 119 0.07 -30.78 -18.13
CA ALA A 119 -0.81 -29.61 -18.25
C ALA A 119 -0.27 -28.36 -17.52
N LEU A 120 0.49 -28.54 -16.45
CA LEU A 120 1.12 -27.44 -15.70
C LEU A 120 2.47 -26.99 -16.29
N ALA A 121 3.20 -27.92 -16.91
CA ALA A 121 4.54 -27.72 -17.43
C ALA A 121 4.56 -27.20 -18.88
N PHE A 122 3.73 -27.76 -19.74
CA PHE A 122 3.78 -27.51 -21.18
C PHE A 122 2.71 -26.52 -21.66
N ARG A 123 2.83 -26.11 -22.92
CA ARG A 123 1.78 -25.33 -23.59
C ARG A 123 0.52 -26.22 -23.76
N PRO A 124 -0.70 -25.67 -23.73
CA PRO A 124 -1.92 -26.48 -23.78
C PRO A 124 -1.96 -27.51 -24.92
N VAL A 125 -1.50 -27.15 -26.11
CA VAL A 125 -1.44 -28.08 -27.26
C VAL A 125 -0.51 -29.27 -26.99
N VAL A 126 0.66 -29.03 -26.37
CA VAL A 126 1.62 -30.09 -26.03
C VAL A 126 1.07 -30.95 -24.88
N ALA A 127 0.37 -30.35 -23.91
CA ALA A 127 -0.28 -31.09 -22.85
C ALA A 127 -1.39 -32.02 -23.38
N TRP A 128 -2.21 -31.56 -24.32
CA TRP A 128 -3.24 -32.37 -24.96
C TRP A 128 -2.68 -33.51 -25.79
N THR A 129 -1.61 -33.26 -26.54
CA THR A 129 -0.92 -34.33 -27.29
C THR A 129 -0.29 -35.36 -26.36
N ALA A 130 0.35 -34.94 -25.27
CA ALA A 130 0.87 -35.85 -24.24
C ALA A 130 -0.24 -36.68 -23.58
N LEU A 131 -1.41 -36.09 -23.32
CA LEU A 131 -2.57 -36.79 -22.78
C LEU A 131 -3.06 -37.87 -23.73
N VAL A 132 -3.24 -37.54 -25.02
CA VAL A 132 -3.67 -38.51 -26.04
C VAL A 132 -2.63 -39.62 -26.23
N ALA A 133 -1.34 -39.26 -26.25
CA ALA A 133 -0.26 -40.24 -26.34
C ALA A 133 -0.25 -41.19 -25.13
N ASN A 134 -0.45 -40.66 -23.92
CA ASN A 134 -0.53 -41.47 -22.71
C ASN A 134 -1.73 -42.43 -22.74
N ALA A 135 -2.90 -41.95 -23.14
CA ALA A 135 -4.10 -42.78 -23.29
C ALA A 135 -3.92 -43.89 -24.35
N GLY A 136 -3.29 -43.57 -25.48
CA GLY A 136 -2.97 -44.56 -26.52
C GLY A 136 -1.97 -45.60 -26.03
N ALA A 137 -0.94 -45.19 -25.29
CA ALA A 137 0.02 -46.11 -24.69
C ALA A 137 -0.64 -47.04 -23.66
N LEU A 138 -1.57 -46.52 -22.85
CA LEU A 138 -2.35 -47.31 -21.90
C LEU A 138 -3.27 -48.32 -22.58
N ALA A 139 -3.97 -47.92 -23.64
CA ALA A 139 -4.78 -48.84 -24.45
C ALA A 139 -3.92 -49.98 -25.04
N LEU A 140 -2.72 -49.65 -25.53
CA LEU A 140 -1.78 -50.64 -26.04
C LEU A 140 -1.29 -51.59 -24.93
N VAL A 141 -0.98 -51.05 -23.74
CA VAL A 141 -0.61 -51.86 -22.57
C VAL A 141 -1.75 -52.81 -22.19
N ARG A 142 -3.00 -52.34 -22.15
CA ARG A 142 -4.17 -53.17 -21.86
C ARG A 142 -4.31 -54.32 -22.87
N PHE A 143 -4.18 -54.01 -24.16
CA PHE A 143 -4.30 -54.99 -25.24
C PHE A 143 -3.23 -56.08 -25.16
N VAL A 144 -1.97 -55.70 -24.87
CA VAL A 144 -0.83 -56.62 -24.85
C VAL A 144 -0.71 -57.40 -23.53
N ALA A 145 -1.06 -56.79 -22.39
CA ALA A 145 -0.76 -57.36 -21.07
C ALA A 145 -1.41 -58.72 -20.79
N SER A 146 -2.65 -58.92 -21.22
CA SER A 146 -3.35 -60.22 -21.10
C SER A 146 -3.28 -61.04 -22.39
N GLY A 147 -3.11 -60.40 -23.55
CA GLY A 147 -3.16 -61.04 -24.87
C GLY A 147 -4.53 -61.63 -25.24
N GLN A 148 -5.54 -61.42 -24.39
CA GLN A 148 -6.88 -62.02 -24.50
C GLN A 148 -7.99 -60.96 -24.48
N VAL A 149 -7.64 -59.68 -24.36
CA VAL A 149 -8.58 -58.55 -24.37
C VAL A 149 -8.83 -58.09 -25.80
N ASP A 150 -10.10 -57.90 -26.14
CA ASP A 150 -10.48 -57.39 -27.46
C ASP A 150 -10.00 -55.94 -27.68
N LEU A 151 -9.73 -55.59 -28.94
CA LEU A 151 -9.33 -54.24 -29.30
C LEU A 151 -10.37 -53.19 -28.88
N SER A 152 -11.65 -53.53 -28.91
CA SER A 152 -12.75 -52.64 -28.48
C SER A 152 -12.65 -52.28 -27.00
N GLU A 153 -12.37 -53.26 -26.13
CA GLU A 153 -12.21 -53.05 -24.69
C GLU A 153 -10.96 -52.22 -24.39
N ALA A 154 -9.83 -52.51 -25.06
CA ALA A 154 -8.62 -51.71 -24.93
C ALA A 154 -8.81 -50.25 -25.38
N LEU A 155 -9.55 -50.03 -26.47
CA LEU A 155 -9.92 -48.68 -26.94
C LEU A 155 -10.87 -47.99 -25.97
N GLN A 156 -11.81 -48.71 -25.35
CA GLN A 156 -12.72 -48.18 -24.34
C GLN A 156 -11.94 -47.69 -23.11
N ASP A 157 -10.95 -48.45 -22.64
CA ASP A 157 -10.06 -48.03 -21.55
C ASP A 157 -9.24 -46.79 -21.92
N GLY A 158 -8.72 -46.74 -23.15
CA GLY A 158 -8.03 -45.56 -23.68
C GLY A 158 -8.93 -44.31 -23.72
N LEU A 159 -10.17 -44.45 -24.22
CA LEU A 159 -11.15 -43.38 -24.24
C LEU A 159 -11.56 -42.93 -22.84
N PHE A 160 -11.73 -43.88 -21.91
CA PHE A 160 -11.96 -43.59 -20.51
C PHE A 160 -10.78 -42.80 -19.91
N ALA A 161 -9.54 -43.21 -20.19
CA ALA A 161 -8.34 -42.51 -19.76
C ALA A 161 -8.28 -41.07 -20.29
N VAL A 162 -8.66 -40.85 -21.57
CA VAL A 162 -8.79 -39.49 -22.15
C VAL A 162 -9.84 -38.69 -21.39
N ALA A 163 -11.06 -39.21 -21.28
CA ALA A 163 -12.17 -38.49 -20.65
C ALA A 163 -11.87 -38.13 -19.19
N PHE A 164 -11.36 -39.09 -18.41
CA PHE A 164 -11.02 -38.90 -17.02
C PHE A 164 -9.86 -37.92 -16.84
N SER A 165 -8.76 -38.10 -17.59
CA SER A 165 -7.57 -37.22 -17.50
C SER A 165 -7.85 -35.81 -18.02
N ALA A 166 -8.75 -35.66 -18.98
CA ALA A 166 -9.15 -34.38 -19.55
C ALA A 166 -9.81 -33.48 -18.50
N ILE A 167 -10.64 -34.03 -17.61
CA ILE A 167 -11.30 -33.25 -16.54
C ILE A 167 -10.25 -32.54 -15.68
N PHE A 168 -9.28 -33.29 -15.15
CA PHE A 168 -8.24 -32.72 -14.29
C PHE A 168 -7.30 -31.78 -15.06
N SER A 169 -6.95 -32.12 -16.30
CA SER A 169 -6.06 -31.31 -17.13
C SER A 169 -6.70 -29.98 -17.52
N VAL A 170 -8.01 -29.98 -17.87
CA VAL A 170 -8.77 -28.75 -18.15
C VAL A 170 -8.85 -27.87 -16.92
N VAL A 171 -9.20 -28.44 -15.76
CA VAL A 171 -9.26 -27.69 -14.50
C VAL A 171 -7.91 -27.04 -14.20
N ALA A 172 -6.80 -27.79 -14.34
CA ALA A 172 -5.46 -27.26 -14.14
C ALA A 172 -5.11 -26.12 -15.12
N ILE A 173 -5.38 -26.30 -16.41
CA ILE A 173 -5.11 -25.30 -17.46
C ILE A 173 -5.93 -24.03 -17.22
N VAL A 174 -7.23 -24.18 -16.95
CA VAL A 174 -8.15 -23.05 -16.72
C VAL A 174 -7.79 -22.33 -15.43
N ALA A 175 -7.48 -23.04 -14.35
CA ALA A 175 -7.07 -22.42 -13.09
C ALA A 175 -5.79 -21.59 -13.26
N VAL A 176 -4.77 -22.11 -13.95
CA VAL A 176 -3.53 -21.37 -14.24
C VAL A 176 -3.80 -20.18 -15.17
N ARG A 177 -4.66 -20.33 -16.18
CA ARG A 177 -5.05 -19.24 -17.09
C ARG A 177 -5.75 -18.12 -16.33
N ASN A 178 -6.71 -18.45 -15.47
CA ASN A 178 -7.44 -17.49 -14.66
C ASN A 178 -6.54 -16.78 -13.66
N ALA A 179 -5.60 -17.50 -13.03
CA ALA A 179 -4.63 -16.92 -12.12
C ALA A 179 -3.72 -15.89 -12.82
N ARG A 180 -3.25 -16.20 -14.04
CA ARG A 180 -2.49 -15.25 -14.86
C ARG A 180 -3.30 -14.02 -15.25
N ALA A 181 -4.56 -14.22 -15.64
CA ALA A 181 -5.45 -13.12 -16.00
C ALA A 181 -5.73 -12.20 -14.79
N LEU A 182 -5.92 -12.80 -13.60
CA LEU A 182 -6.09 -12.06 -12.35
C LEU A 182 -4.85 -11.26 -11.99
N ASP A 183 -3.66 -11.87 -12.08
CA ASP A 183 -2.40 -11.19 -11.80
C ASP A 183 -2.14 -10.02 -12.78
N GLU A 184 -2.46 -10.20 -14.06
CA GLU A 184 -2.35 -9.13 -15.07
C GLU A 184 -3.31 -7.99 -14.76
N ALA A 185 -4.58 -8.29 -14.47
CA ALA A 185 -5.57 -7.30 -14.08
C ALA A 185 -5.16 -6.56 -12.80
N ALA A 186 -4.62 -7.27 -11.82
CA ALA A 186 -4.13 -6.68 -10.57
C ALA A 186 -2.93 -5.75 -10.80
N ASN A 187 -1.99 -6.12 -11.68
CA ASN A 187 -0.86 -5.27 -12.03
C ASN A 187 -1.32 -3.99 -12.74
N ILE A 188 -2.20 -4.11 -13.73
CA ILE A 188 -2.76 -2.95 -14.44
C ILE A 188 -3.49 -2.02 -13.46
N ALA A 189 -4.35 -2.57 -12.60
CA ALA A 189 -5.08 -1.80 -11.60
C ALA A 189 -4.13 -1.09 -10.62
N ARG A 190 -3.06 -1.76 -10.17
CA ARG A 190 -2.06 -1.18 -9.27
C ARG A 190 -1.30 -0.02 -9.92
N THR A 191 -0.88 -0.18 -11.17
CA THR A 191 -0.18 0.89 -11.91
C THR A 191 -1.08 2.07 -12.21
N SER A 192 -2.36 1.81 -12.52
CA SER A 192 -3.38 2.84 -12.74
C SER A 192 -3.64 3.63 -11.46
N ALA A 193 -3.86 2.93 -10.34
CA ALA A 193 -4.08 3.56 -9.04
C ALA A 193 -2.88 4.40 -8.58
N ALA A 194 -1.65 3.93 -8.79
CA ALA A 194 -0.43 4.68 -8.46
C ALA A 194 -0.31 5.97 -9.29
N SER A 195 -0.64 5.90 -10.59
CA SER A 195 -0.62 7.05 -11.49
C SER A 195 -1.70 8.07 -11.11
N ALA A 196 -2.92 7.60 -10.81
CA ALA A 196 -4.03 8.44 -10.38
C ALA A 196 -3.74 9.14 -9.04
N ALA A 197 -3.18 8.43 -8.06
CA ALA A 197 -2.77 9.02 -6.79
C ALA A 197 -1.69 10.09 -6.96
N SER A 198 -0.71 9.85 -7.85
CA SER A 198 0.35 10.84 -8.15
C SER A 198 -0.21 12.09 -8.83
N ALA A 199 -1.17 11.93 -9.75
CA ALA A 199 -1.84 13.07 -10.40
C ALA A 199 -2.68 13.87 -9.41
N ALA A 200 -3.45 13.19 -8.56
CA ALA A 200 -4.24 13.84 -7.51
C ALA A 200 -3.36 14.63 -6.53
N ALA A 201 -2.21 14.08 -6.13
CA ALA A 201 -1.25 14.79 -5.27
C ALA A 201 -0.69 16.06 -5.94
N ARG A 202 -0.36 16.00 -7.24
CA ARG A 202 0.10 17.19 -7.98
C ARG A 202 -0.97 18.27 -8.09
N LEU A 203 -2.21 17.88 -8.38
CA LEU A 203 -3.33 18.82 -8.45
C LEU A 203 -3.60 19.47 -7.08
N HIS A 204 -3.47 18.70 -6.00
CA HIS A 204 -3.61 19.22 -4.65
C HIS A 204 -2.51 20.23 -4.31
N GLU A 205 -1.25 19.93 -4.66
CA GLU A 205 -0.14 20.85 -4.44
C GLU A 205 -0.25 22.11 -5.33
N GLN A 206 -0.65 21.96 -6.59
CA GLN A 206 -0.93 23.11 -7.47
C GLN A 206 -2.03 24.00 -6.89
N ALA A 207 -3.15 23.44 -6.46
CA ALA A 207 -4.23 24.21 -5.84
C ALA A 207 -3.77 24.93 -4.56
N ARG A 208 -2.88 24.31 -3.77
CA ARG A 208 -2.28 24.93 -2.59
C ARG A 208 -1.34 26.08 -2.96
N LEU A 209 -0.48 25.90 -3.97
CA LEU A 209 0.41 26.95 -4.47
C LEU A 209 -0.38 28.10 -5.08
N ASP A 210 -1.41 27.82 -5.88
CA ASP A 210 -2.28 28.83 -6.48
C ASP A 210 -2.99 29.65 -5.41
N ALA A 211 -3.50 29.01 -4.35
CA ALA A 211 -4.10 29.72 -3.21
C ALA A 211 -3.08 30.62 -2.51
N LEU A 212 -1.87 30.13 -2.25
CA LEU A 212 -0.81 30.91 -1.62
C LEU A 212 -0.42 32.12 -2.49
N ILE A 213 -0.15 31.89 -3.77
CA ILE A 213 0.26 32.93 -4.72
C ILE A 213 -0.86 33.96 -4.89
N HIS A 214 -2.11 33.52 -5.06
CA HIS A 214 -3.24 34.42 -5.29
C HIS A 214 -3.50 35.30 -4.06
N ASP A 215 -3.54 34.74 -2.86
CA ASP A 215 -3.80 35.51 -1.65
C ASP A 215 -2.69 36.53 -1.35
N GLU A 216 -1.42 36.16 -1.59
CA GLU A 216 -0.28 36.99 -1.26
C GLU A 216 0.02 38.04 -2.35
N LEU A 217 -0.03 37.67 -3.64
CA LEU A 217 0.17 38.62 -4.74
C LEU A 217 -1.02 39.56 -4.92
N MET A 218 -2.26 39.11 -4.79
CA MET A 218 -3.42 40.00 -4.93
C MET A 218 -3.45 41.03 -3.80
N THR A 219 -3.09 40.63 -2.59
CA THR A 219 -2.94 41.59 -1.48
C THR A 219 -1.82 42.59 -1.78
N ALA A 220 -0.65 42.13 -2.20
CA ALA A 220 0.49 43.02 -2.50
C ALA A 220 0.20 43.98 -3.67
N LEU A 221 -0.39 43.49 -4.77
CA LEU A 221 -0.72 44.28 -5.96
C LEU A 221 -1.91 45.22 -5.74
N TYR A 222 -2.92 44.80 -4.99
CA TYR A 222 -4.04 45.66 -4.61
C TYR A 222 -3.55 46.89 -3.83
N TYR A 223 -2.64 46.71 -2.87
CA TYR A 223 -2.05 47.84 -2.14
C TYR A 223 -1.14 48.71 -3.01
N ALA A 224 -0.36 48.11 -3.92
CA ALA A 224 0.52 48.86 -4.83
C ALA A 224 -0.25 49.71 -5.86
N THR A 225 -1.47 49.32 -6.23
CA THR A 225 -2.28 49.99 -7.27
C THR A 225 -3.30 50.97 -6.71
N THR A 226 -3.71 50.80 -5.45
CA THR A 226 -4.70 51.67 -4.81
C THR A 226 -4.08 52.95 -4.23
N ASP A 227 -2.75 53.00 -4.04
CA ASP A 227 -2.06 54.18 -3.52
C ASP A 227 -1.48 55.06 -4.65
N ARG A 228 -2.12 56.20 -4.92
CA ARG A 228 -1.74 57.19 -5.96
C ARG A 228 -1.02 58.43 -5.42
N GLY A 229 -0.49 58.39 -4.19
CA GLY A 229 0.31 59.47 -3.62
C GLY A 229 1.46 58.93 -2.78
N GLU A 230 2.68 59.34 -3.10
CA GLU A 230 3.96 59.08 -2.39
C GLU A 230 4.04 57.74 -1.64
N LEU A 231 4.70 56.76 -2.27
CA LEU A 231 5.10 55.46 -1.69
C LEU A 231 5.81 55.67 -0.34
N THR A 232 5.04 55.69 0.75
CA THR A 232 5.54 55.90 2.11
C THR A 232 6.27 54.66 2.59
N GLY A 233 7.23 54.82 3.51
CA GLY A 233 8.06 53.73 4.08
C GLY A 233 7.28 52.53 4.63
N SER A 234 5.97 52.70 4.87
CA SER A 234 4.99 51.66 5.15
C SER A 234 4.97 50.53 4.10
N VAL A 235 4.89 50.84 2.80
CA VAL A 235 4.83 49.83 1.72
C VAL A 235 6.13 49.02 1.66
N ARG A 236 7.28 49.68 1.84
CA ARG A 236 8.59 49.02 1.90
C ARG A 236 8.70 48.06 3.09
N SER A 237 8.23 48.47 4.26
CA SER A 237 8.22 47.63 5.46
C SER A 237 7.30 46.40 5.33
N GLN A 238 6.28 46.50 4.48
CA GLN A 238 5.28 45.46 4.29
C GLN A 238 5.71 44.47 3.19
N ALA A 239 6.36 44.96 2.12
CA ALA A 239 7.06 44.12 1.15
C ALA A 239 8.23 43.35 1.79
N ALA A 240 9.00 43.98 2.67
CA ALA A 240 10.05 43.31 3.44
C ALA A 240 9.47 42.21 4.35
N ARG A 241 8.30 42.44 4.96
CA ARG A 241 7.60 41.42 5.74
C ARG A 241 7.10 40.25 4.91
N ALA A 242 6.55 40.50 3.72
CA ALA A 242 6.14 39.43 2.80
C ALA A 242 7.32 38.61 2.29
N LEU A 243 8.45 39.27 1.97
CA LEU A 243 9.70 38.60 1.58
C LEU A 243 10.28 37.75 2.72
N ASP A 244 10.24 38.26 3.95
CA ASP A 244 10.66 37.53 5.13
C ASP A 244 9.72 36.35 5.45
N GLN A 245 8.42 36.50 5.19
CA GLN A 245 7.45 35.40 5.28
C GLN A 245 7.73 34.30 4.24
N LEU A 246 8.07 34.68 3.00
CA LEU A 246 8.50 33.76 1.95
C LEU A 246 9.83 33.06 2.30
N ALA A 247 10.79 33.79 2.88
CA ALA A 247 12.06 33.21 3.33
C ALA A 247 11.88 32.19 4.46
N ARG A 248 10.87 32.40 5.33
CA ARG A 248 10.51 31.45 6.40
C ARG A 248 9.74 30.23 5.89
N LEU A 249 9.13 30.28 4.70
CA LEU A 249 8.47 29.12 4.07
C LEU A 249 9.48 28.16 3.42
N ASP A 250 10.68 28.65 3.06
CA ASP A 250 11.77 27.86 2.46
C ASP A 250 12.59 27.09 3.50
N VAL A 251 12.50 27.46 4.79
CA VAL A 251 13.10 26.71 5.90
C VAL A 251 12.06 25.74 6.45
N SER A 252 12.28 24.44 6.23
CA SER A 252 11.44 23.37 6.78
C SER A 252 11.21 23.58 8.28
N ARG A 253 9.95 23.89 8.65
CA ARG A 253 9.52 24.19 10.03
C ARG A 253 9.75 23.05 11.04
N ASP A 254 10.07 21.85 10.59
CA ASP A 254 10.26 20.65 11.43
C ASP A 254 11.60 20.61 12.20
N ASP A 255 12.60 21.41 11.85
CA ASP A 255 13.96 21.31 12.41
C ASP A 255 14.33 22.41 13.43
N GLN A 256 13.38 23.28 13.83
CA GLN A 256 13.69 24.30 14.83
C GLN A 256 13.61 23.73 16.27
N PRO A 257 14.64 23.93 17.10
CA PRO A 257 14.65 23.43 18.46
C PRO A 257 13.53 24.09 19.30
N PRO A 258 12.89 23.35 20.23
CA PRO A 258 11.93 23.92 21.17
C PRO A 258 12.53 25.10 21.95
N VAL A 259 11.69 26.11 22.23
CA VAL A 259 12.07 27.36 22.90
C VAL A 259 11.83 27.23 24.39
N GLU A 260 12.82 27.60 25.20
CA GLU A 260 12.68 27.60 26.66
C GLU A 260 11.65 28.65 27.12
N PRO A 261 10.85 28.39 28.19
CA PRO A 261 9.80 29.32 28.65
C PRO A 261 10.28 30.75 28.93
N ALA A 262 11.47 30.90 29.50
CA ALA A 262 12.08 32.20 29.78
C ALA A 262 12.49 32.93 28.49
N GLU A 263 12.96 32.18 27.50
CA GLU A 263 13.32 32.70 26.19
C GLU A 263 12.08 33.13 25.40
N PHE A 264 11.01 32.34 25.43
CA PHE A 264 9.72 32.70 24.84
C PHE A 264 9.20 34.04 25.37
N VAL A 265 9.18 34.21 26.70
CA VAL A 265 8.77 35.48 27.33
C VAL A 265 9.66 36.62 26.87
N THR A 266 10.99 36.41 26.85
CA THR A 266 11.96 37.44 26.46
C THR A 266 11.75 37.88 25.02
N ARG A 267 11.65 36.92 24.09
CA ARG A 267 11.40 37.18 22.66
C ARG A 267 10.09 37.92 22.45
N LEU A 268 9.01 37.45 23.08
CA LEU A 268 7.69 38.07 22.96
C LEU A 268 7.67 39.51 23.50
N ARG A 269 8.30 39.74 24.66
CA ARG A 269 8.43 41.09 25.22
C ARG A 269 9.23 42.01 24.30
N ALA A 270 10.35 41.54 23.75
CA ALA A 270 11.18 42.33 22.85
C ALA A 270 10.40 42.81 21.63
N VAL A 271 9.68 41.90 20.96
CA VAL A 271 8.89 42.24 19.76
C VAL A 271 7.75 43.20 20.08
N LEU A 272 7.08 43.04 21.22
CA LEU A 272 5.97 43.94 21.60
C LEU A 272 6.47 45.33 22.03
N LEU A 273 7.62 45.41 22.72
CA LEU A 273 8.22 46.68 23.13
C LEU A 273 8.80 47.47 21.94
N ASP A 274 9.25 46.78 20.90
CA ASP A 274 9.67 47.40 19.63
C ASP A 274 8.50 48.13 18.94
N LEU A 275 7.27 47.60 19.07
CA LEU A 275 6.07 48.26 18.56
C LEU A 275 5.64 49.47 19.42
N SER A 276 5.72 49.35 20.75
CA SER A 276 5.38 50.43 21.66
C SER A 276 6.00 50.21 23.04
N SER A 277 6.93 51.08 23.41
CA SER A 277 7.66 50.99 24.69
C SER A 277 6.81 51.39 25.91
N GLY A 278 5.64 52.02 25.70
CA GLY A 278 4.80 52.58 26.77
C GLY A 278 3.73 51.63 27.33
N ILE A 279 3.63 50.40 26.82
CA ILE A 279 2.53 49.49 27.15
C ILE A 279 2.92 48.57 28.32
N PRO A 280 2.13 48.50 29.41
CA PRO A 280 2.40 47.59 30.51
C PRO A 280 2.27 46.13 30.05
N ILE A 281 3.37 45.38 30.20
CA ILE A 281 3.43 43.94 29.96
C ILE A 281 3.63 43.19 31.27
N THR A 282 2.57 42.51 31.72
CA THR A 282 2.59 41.66 32.91
C THR A 282 2.87 40.23 32.52
N THR A 283 3.79 39.57 33.22
CA THR A 283 4.17 38.18 32.96
C THR A 283 3.97 37.32 34.21
N ASP A 284 3.26 36.21 34.06
CA ASP A 284 3.12 35.15 35.07
C ASP A 284 3.57 33.83 34.42
N ALA A 285 4.82 33.46 34.64
CA ALA A 285 5.43 32.29 34.02
C ALA A 285 5.72 31.20 35.06
N ARG A 286 4.95 30.11 35.01
CA ARG A 286 5.03 28.95 35.92
C ARG A 286 5.29 27.63 35.21
N ARG A 287 5.56 27.68 33.90
CA ARG A 287 5.83 26.53 33.05
C ARG A 287 7.33 26.22 33.07
N ALA A 288 7.67 24.93 33.21
CA ALA A 288 9.04 24.44 33.09
C ALA A 288 9.33 23.75 31.75
N ALA A 289 8.31 23.17 31.10
CA ALA A 289 8.47 22.45 29.83
C ALA A 289 8.69 23.44 28.67
N PRO A 290 9.62 23.13 27.73
CA PRO A 290 9.81 23.91 26.51
C PRO A 290 8.53 24.07 25.69
N ILE A 291 8.52 25.12 24.87
CA ILE A 291 7.42 25.47 23.97
C ILE A 291 7.88 25.15 22.54
N PRO A 292 7.10 24.39 21.75
CA PRO A 292 7.45 24.13 20.34
C PRO A 292 7.71 25.44 19.58
N ALA A 293 8.72 25.46 18.70
CA ALA A 293 9.10 26.67 17.95
C ALA A 293 7.92 27.23 17.13
N GLU A 294 7.12 26.36 16.51
CA GLU A 294 5.90 26.73 15.79
C GLU A 294 4.86 27.46 16.68
N VAL A 295 4.74 27.08 17.95
CA VAL A 295 3.88 27.75 18.93
C VAL A 295 4.47 29.11 19.27
N ALA A 296 5.79 29.17 19.51
CA ALA A 296 6.47 30.40 19.87
C ALA A 296 6.31 31.48 18.78
N ASP A 297 6.49 31.10 17.52
CA ASP A 297 6.33 31.96 16.35
C ASP A 297 4.89 32.43 16.17
N ALA A 298 3.93 31.50 16.24
CA ALA A 298 2.50 31.81 16.09
C ALA A 298 2.03 32.82 17.15
N PHE A 299 2.54 32.72 18.38
CA PHE A 299 2.23 33.66 19.46
C PHE A 299 2.89 35.02 19.27
N ALA A 300 4.16 35.06 18.84
CA ALA A 300 4.85 36.31 18.53
C ALA A 300 4.13 37.09 17.43
N GLU A 301 3.80 36.43 16.31
CA GLU A 301 3.06 37.04 15.21
C GLU A 301 1.65 37.47 15.64
N GLY A 302 0.91 36.58 16.33
CA GLY A 302 -0.45 36.85 16.76
C GLY A 302 -0.54 38.02 17.73
N ALA A 303 0.37 38.11 18.71
CA ALA A 303 0.38 39.18 19.70
C ALA A 303 0.80 40.52 19.08
N THR A 304 1.79 40.49 18.18
CA THR A 304 2.25 41.66 17.40
C THR A 304 1.11 42.25 16.58
N GLU A 305 0.36 41.41 15.89
CA GLU A 305 -0.76 41.85 15.06
C GLU A 305 -1.93 42.35 15.91
N ALA A 306 -2.24 41.68 17.03
CA ALA A 306 -3.24 42.16 17.98
C ALA A 306 -2.89 43.56 18.53
N LEU A 307 -1.62 43.77 18.91
CA LEU A 307 -1.15 45.05 19.41
C LEU A 307 -1.16 46.14 18.33
N ARG A 308 -0.73 45.82 17.11
CA ARG A 308 -0.78 46.74 15.96
C ARG A 308 -2.21 47.18 15.67
N ASN A 309 -3.17 46.26 15.70
CA ASN A 309 -4.57 46.59 15.50
C ASN A 309 -5.11 47.49 16.61
N SER A 310 -4.72 47.24 17.86
CA SER A 310 -5.05 48.14 18.96
C SER A 310 -4.47 49.54 18.78
N LEU A 311 -3.20 49.66 18.39
CA LEU A 311 -2.55 50.95 18.13
C LEU A 311 -3.22 51.72 16.97
N ARG A 312 -3.70 51.00 15.95
CA ARG A 312 -4.31 51.61 14.75
C ARG A 312 -5.78 51.97 14.92
N HIS A 313 -6.53 51.19 15.70
CA HIS A 313 -8.00 51.23 15.69
C HIS A 313 -8.64 51.53 17.05
N ALA A 314 -7.93 51.41 18.17
CA ALA A 314 -8.51 51.68 19.49
C ALA A 314 -8.83 53.17 19.72
N GLY A 315 -8.32 54.07 18.88
CA GLY A 315 -8.54 55.52 18.98
C GLY A 315 -7.24 56.25 19.33
N ASP A 316 -7.33 57.22 20.25
CA ASP A 316 -6.21 58.08 20.62
C ASP A 316 -4.99 57.29 21.15
N PRO A 317 -3.74 57.77 20.94
CA PRO A 317 -2.55 57.17 21.53
C PRO A 317 -2.62 56.99 23.05
N SER A 318 -3.34 57.84 23.78
CA SER A 318 -3.53 57.79 25.23
C SER A 318 -4.45 56.68 25.74
N VAL A 319 -5.14 55.95 24.86
CA VAL A 319 -6.02 54.83 25.25
C VAL A 319 -5.24 53.80 26.08
N PRO A 320 -5.75 53.40 27.27
CA PRO A 320 -5.13 52.36 28.07
C PRO A 320 -5.03 51.04 27.30
N ARG A 321 -3.82 50.48 27.26
CA ARG A 321 -3.50 49.19 26.64
C ARG A 321 -2.72 48.34 27.62
N SER A 322 -2.89 47.03 27.57
CA SER A 322 -2.11 46.11 28.40
C SER A 322 -1.89 44.77 27.70
N VAL A 323 -0.77 44.14 28.00
CA VAL A 323 -0.48 42.78 27.58
C VAL A 323 -0.23 41.91 28.80
N VAL A 324 -0.89 40.75 28.85
CA VAL A 324 -0.69 39.74 29.89
C VAL A 324 -0.18 38.47 29.23
N ILE A 325 1.00 38.01 29.66
CA ILE A 325 1.62 36.76 29.22
C ILE A 325 1.54 35.78 30.37
N ARG A 326 0.82 34.67 30.20
CA ARG A 326 0.68 33.62 31.21
C ARG A 326 1.17 32.29 30.66
N LEU A 327 2.17 31.70 31.31
CA LEU A 327 2.64 30.35 31.02
C LEU A 327 2.28 29.45 32.19
N THR A 328 1.52 28.39 31.92
CA THR A 328 1.10 27.40 32.92
C THR A 328 1.64 26.02 32.55
N GLY A 329 1.55 25.05 33.48
CA GLY A 329 1.89 23.65 33.20
C GLY A 329 1.09 23.05 32.03
N TYR A 330 -0.10 23.60 31.73
CA TYR A 330 -1.01 23.06 30.72
C TYR A 330 -0.98 23.82 29.38
N GLY A 331 -0.20 24.91 29.28
CA GLY A 331 -0.18 25.72 28.06
C GLY A 331 0.21 27.18 28.25
N VAL A 332 0.00 27.96 27.20
CA VAL A 332 0.37 29.38 27.11
C VAL A 332 -0.85 30.21 26.75
N THR A 333 -1.04 31.33 27.44
CA THR A 333 -2.08 32.32 27.14
C THR A 333 -1.44 33.71 27.02
N VAL A 334 -1.73 34.41 25.92
CA VAL A 334 -1.36 35.82 25.76
C VAL A 334 -2.61 36.63 25.52
N THR A 335 -2.83 37.67 26.33
CA THR A 335 -3.98 38.55 26.24
C THR A 335 -3.53 39.96 25.93
N VAL A 336 -4.01 40.52 24.82
CA VAL A 336 -3.83 41.93 24.46
C VAL A 336 -5.17 42.64 24.65
N ARG A 337 -5.19 43.69 25.46
CA ARG A 337 -6.41 44.42 25.81
C ARG A 337 -6.23 45.91 25.59
N ASP A 338 -7.26 46.55 25.04
CA ASP A 338 -7.43 48.00 25.05
C ASP A 338 -8.82 48.41 25.53
N GLU A 339 -8.92 49.66 25.96
CA GLU A 339 -10.17 50.30 26.39
C GLU A 339 -10.66 51.33 25.37
N GLY A 340 -10.39 51.06 24.09
CA GLY A 340 -10.65 51.98 23.00
C GLY A 340 -12.08 51.99 22.47
N ALA A 341 -12.22 52.50 21.25
CA ALA A 341 -13.50 52.62 20.55
C ALA A 341 -14.27 51.30 20.41
N GLY A 342 -13.57 50.16 20.39
CA GLY A 342 -14.16 48.84 20.18
C GLY A 342 -14.93 48.71 18.85
N PHE A 343 -15.47 47.53 18.58
CA PHE A 343 -16.27 47.28 17.38
C PHE A 343 -17.25 46.14 17.61
N GLU A 344 -18.26 46.03 16.74
CA GLU A 344 -19.19 44.91 16.72
C GLU A 344 -18.65 43.79 15.81
N PRO A 345 -18.24 42.62 16.36
CA PRO A 345 -17.56 41.60 15.55
C PRO A 345 -18.40 40.97 14.44
N GLY A 346 -19.74 41.03 14.56
CA GLY A 346 -20.69 40.53 13.58
C GLY A 346 -20.94 41.48 12.41
N ALA A 347 -20.67 42.77 12.58
CA ALA A 347 -20.93 43.82 11.59
C ALA A 347 -19.73 44.10 10.66
N VAL A 348 -18.56 43.50 10.94
CA VAL A 348 -17.37 43.69 10.10
C VAL A 348 -17.29 42.62 9.03
N ASP A 349 -17.14 43.07 7.78
CA ASP A 349 -16.93 42.25 6.60
C ASP A 349 -15.81 41.21 6.84
N PRO A 350 -16.08 39.90 6.63
CA PRO A 350 -15.10 38.84 6.78
C PRO A 350 -13.78 39.10 6.03
N TYR A 351 -13.83 39.84 4.91
CA TYR A 351 -12.67 40.20 4.10
C TYR A 351 -11.92 41.44 4.59
N ARG A 352 -12.54 42.30 5.42
CA ARG A 352 -11.91 43.53 5.95
C ARG A 352 -11.28 43.36 7.32
N LEU A 353 -11.58 42.25 8.01
CA LEU A 353 -11.03 41.98 9.33
C LEU A 353 -9.78 41.10 9.20
N GLY A 354 -8.65 41.70 8.80
CA GLY A 354 -7.33 41.04 8.76
C GLY A 354 -6.98 40.29 10.06
N LEU A 355 -7.57 40.70 11.18
CA LEU A 355 -7.50 40.05 12.49
C LEU A 355 -8.13 38.63 12.53
N ARG A 356 -9.29 38.39 11.88
CA ARG A 356 -10.03 37.11 11.96
C ARG A 356 -9.46 36.04 11.06
N VAL A 357 -8.92 36.40 9.89
CA VAL A 357 -8.35 35.43 8.95
C VAL A 357 -6.88 35.15 9.29
N SER A 358 -6.09 36.17 9.64
CA SER A 358 -4.64 35.99 9.83
C SER A 358 -4.24 35.43 11.20
N ILE A 359 -4.85 35.87 12.32
CA ILE A 359 -4.50 35.37 13.66
C ILE A 359 -5.15 34.00 13.92
N ARG A 360 -6.44 33.85 13.60
CA ARG A 360 -7.17 32.59 13.83
C ARG A 360 -6.67 31.47 12.91
N GLY A 361 -6.39 31.77 11.65
CA GLY A 361 -5.87 30.77 10.69
C GLY A 361 -4.51 30.22 11.13
N ARG A 362 -3.59 31.08 11.56
CA ARG A 362 -2.24 30.68 12.00
C ARG A 362 -2.24 29.91 13.31
N LEU A 363 -2.97 30.36 14.33
CA LEU A 363 -3.07 29.63 15.60
C LEU A 363 -3.86 28.33 15.48
N ALA A 364 -4.83 28.24 14.55
CA ALA A 364 -5.55 27.00 14.29
C ALA A 364 -4.72 25.95 13.51
N ALA A 365 -3.67 26.38 12.80
CA ALA A 365 -2.72 25.46 12.17
C ALA A 365 -1.81 24.76 13.17
N VAL A 366 -1.65 25.32 14.38
CA VAL A 366 -0.89 24.73 15.48
C VAL A 366 -1.79 23.81 16.31
N ARG A 367 -1.35 22.58 16.55
CA ARG A 367 -2.12 21.62 17.36
C ARG A 367 -2.32 22.16 18.79
N GLY A 368 -3.58 22.28 19.21
CA GLY A 368 -3.95 22.81 20.52
C GLY A 368 -3.99 24.35 20.60
N GLY A 369 -3.71 25.05 19.49
CA GLY A 369 -3.77 26.50 19.39
C GLY A 369 -5.17 27.05 19.07
N SER A 370 -5.49 28.21 19.63
CA SER A 370 -6.74 28.92 19.37
C SER A 370 -6.59 30.42 19.62
N ALA A 371 -7.45 31.21 18.96
CA ALA A 371 -7.52 32.66 19.13
C ALA A 371 -8.98 33.09 19.32
N ARG A 372 -9.21 34.00 20.27
CA ARG A 372 -10.52 34.58 20.57
C ARG A 372 -10.41 36.10 20.56
N VAL A 373 -11.35 36.75 19.89
CA VAL A 373 -11.50 38.21 19.91
C VAL A 373 -12.84 38.54 20.52
N THR A 374 -12.83 39.38 21.54
CA THR A 374 -14.03 39.94 22.16
C THR A 374 -13.93 41.46 22.09
N SER A 375 -14.91 42.10 21.47
CA SER A 375 -14.98 43.57 21.42
C SER A 375 -16.43 44.02 21.58
N THR A 376 -16.60 45.20 22.15
CA THR A 376 -17.89 45.85 22.29
C THR A 376 -17.70 47.33 21.95
N PRO A 377 -18.53 47.91 21.07
CA PRO A 377 -18.46 49.34 20.76
C PRO A 377 -18.47 50.19 22.04
N GLY A 378 -17.52 51.12 22.15
CA GLY A 378 -17.30 52.01 23.29
C GLY A 378 -16.68 51.37 24.53
N ARG A 379 -16.32 50.07 24.53
CA ARG A 379 -15.72 49.38 25.68
C ARG A 379 -14.39 48.67 25.37
N GLY A 380 -13.82 48.94 24.20
CA GLY A 380 -12.54 48.40 23.76
C GLY A 380 -12.57 46.98 23.17
N THR A 381 -11.37 46.44 23.00
CA THR A 381 -11.12 45.13 22.40
C THR A 381 -10.19 44.29 23.28
N THR A 382 -10.46 42.98 23.35
CA THR A 382 -9.57 42.00 23.98
C THR A 382 -9.33 40.84 23.03
N VAL A 383 -8.06 40.56 22.77
CA VAL A 383 -7.61 39.43 21.96
C VAL A 383 -6.88 38.45 22.87
N THR A 384 -7.34 37.21 22.89
CA THR A 384 -6.75 36.12 23.67
C THR A 384 -6.23 35.04 22.74
N LEU A 385 -4.94 34.74 22.85
CA LEU A 385 -4.26 33.65 22.16
C LEU A 385 -4.03 32.55 23.19
N ASP A 386 -4.47 31.34 22.91
CA ASP A 386 -4.40 30.21 23.81
C ASP A 386 -3.78 29.01 23.10
N TRP A 387 -2.86 28.33 23.78
CA TRP A 387 -2.33 27.05 23.36
C TRP A 387 -2.38 26.09 24.53
N ARG A 388 -2.90 24.89 24.29
CA ARG A 388 -2.89 23.80 25.25
C ARG A 388 -1.94 22.73 24.77
N ASP A 389 -1.09 22.32 25.68
CA ASP A 389 -0.18 21.20 25.46
C ASP A 389 -1.02 19.91 25.31
N PRO A 390 -1.01 19.26 24.13
CA PRO A 390 -1.96 18.20 23.78
C PRO A 390 -1.73 16.84 24.45
#